data_AF-A0A6P0VQ09-F1
#
_entry.id   AF-A0A6P0VQ09-F1
#
_cell.length_a   1.000
_cell.length_b   1.000
_cell.length_c   1.000
_cell.angle_alpha   90.00
_cell.angle_beta   90.00
_cell.angle_gamma   90.00
#
_symmetry.space_group_name_H-M   'P 1'
#
loop_
_entity.id
_entity.type
_entity.pdbx_description
1 polymer ?
#
loop_
_entity_poly.entity_id
_entity_poly.type
_entity_poly.pdbx_seq_one_letter_code
_entity_poly.pdbx_strand_id
1 'polypeptide(L)'
;MSSQIRFHLDEQVKSVIARELLRRGIDVTTTVEVGLRTQSDEAQLDFICQQQRVLFTQDDDFLRMASLTNNHPGIAYCKQGTRSIGQIIESLVLIKDAGRVLSKSFW
;
A
#
# COMPACT_ATOMS: atom_id res chain seq x y z
N MET A 1 8.96 -19.01 -8.93
CA MET A 1 9.05 -17.57 -9.23
C MET A 1 8.26 -16.84 -8.15
N SER A 2 8.92 -16.29 -7.14
CA SER A 2 8.24 -15.51 -6.10
C SER A 2 7.75 -14.21 -6.72
N SER A 3 6.44 -14.06 -6.90
CA SER A 3 5.84 -12.81 -7.35
C SER A 3 6.27 -11.69 -6.40
N GLN A 4 7.07 -10.75 -6.91
CA GLN A 4 7.53 -9.60 -6.11
C GLN A 4 6.32 -8.77 -5.70
N ILE A 5 6.28 -8.33 -4.44
CA ILE A 5 5.21 -7.43 -3.97
C ILE A 5 5.30 -6.11 -4.74
N ARG A 6 4.15 -5.67 -5.23
CA ARG A 6 3.94 -4.38 -5.87
C ARG A 6 3.00 -3.57 -5.00
N PHE A 7 3.23 -2.28 -4.88
CA PHE A 7 2.42 -1.42 -4.03
C PHE A 7 1.49 -0.52 -4.83
N HIS A 8 0.35 -0.19 -4.21
CA HIS A 8 -0.49 0.94 -4.55
C HIS A 8 -0.52 1.88 -3.34
N LEU A 9 -0.24 3.16 -3.53
CA LEU A 9 -0.16 4.16 -2.46
C LEU A 9 -1.39 5.06 -2.52
N ASP A 10 -2.07 5.12 -1.38
CA ASP A 10 -3.28 5.93 -1.18
C ASP A 10 -3.02 7.44 -1.33
N GLU A 11 -4.06 8.23 -1.55
CA GLU A 11 -3.94 9.63 -1.96
C GLU A 11 -3.29 10.55 -0.91
N GLN A 12 -3.47 10.26 0.38
CA GLN A 12 -2.87 11.00 1.50
C GLN A 12 -1.40 10.64 1.76
N VAL A 13 -0.87 9.61 1.09
CA VAL A 13 0.53 9.21 1.24
C VAL A 13 1.43 10.24 0.55
N LYS A 14 2.43 10.73 1.29
CA LYS A 14 3.39 11.71 0.75
C LYS A 14 4.11 11.13 -0.47
N SER A 15 4.06 11.84 -1.60
CA SER A 15 4.64 11.41 -2.88
C SER A 15 6.14 11.06 -2.85
N VAL A 16 6.89 11.61 -1.89
CA VAL A 16 8.29 11.23 -1.65
C VAL A 16 8.44 9.74 -1.34
N ILE A 17 7.48 9.11 -0.65
CA ILE A 17 7.51 7.68 -0.36
C ILE A 17 7.44 6.89 -1.67
N ALA A 18 6.48 7.21 -2.56
CA ALA A 18 6.35 6.59 -3.88
C ALA A 18 7.65 6.73 -4.69
N ARG A 19 8.19 7.95 -4.74
CA ARG A 19 9.42 8.25 -5.49
C ARG A 19 10.63 7.48 -4.98
N GLU A 20 10.84 7.40 -3.67
CA GLU A 20 11.99 6.68 -3.12
C GLU A 20 11.85 5.15 -3.29
N LEU A 21 10.64 4.60 -3.25
CA LEU A 21 10.40 3.18 -3.56
C LEU A 21 10.67 2.87 -5.04
N LEU A 22 10.18 3.72 -5.96
CA LEU A 22 10.45 3.59 -7.40
C LEU A 22 11.96 3.64 -7.70
N ARG A 23 12.71 4.55 -7.05
CA ARG A 23 14.18 4.61 -7.18
C ARG A 23 14.89 3.33 -6.74
N ARG A 24 14.27 2.56 -5.84
CA ARG A 24 14.76 1.25 -5.38
C ARG A 24 14.30 0.09 -6.27
N GLY A 25 13.66 0.37 -7.41
CA GLY A 25 13.16 -0.64 -8.35
C GLY A 25 11.92 -1.37 -7.86
N ILE A 26 11.20 -0.84 -6.86
CA ILE A 26 9.94 -1.40 -6.39
C ILE A 26 8.81 -0.82 -7.25
N ASP A 27 7.95 -1.69 -7.78
CA ASP A 27 6.79 -1.30 -8.58
C ASP A 27 5.72 -0.67 -7.67
N VAL A 28 5.44 0.61 -7.94
CA VAL A 28 4.53 1.44 -7.18
C VAL A 28 3.60 2.19 -8.13
N THR A 29 2.31 2.21 -7.80
CA THR A 29 1.35 3.18 -8.35
C THR A 29 0.81 4.05 -7.23
N THR A 30 0.40 5.28 -7.54
CA THR A 30 -0.36 6.13 -6.63
C THR A 30 -1.79 6.32 -7.12
N THR A 31 -2.73 6.56 -6.21
CA THR A 31 -4.15 6.86 -6.52
C THR A 31 -4.27 8.02 -7.54
N VAL A 32 -3.38 9.00 -7.48
CA VAL A 32 -3.33 10.13 -8.43
C VAL A 32 -2.90 9.68 -9.84
N GLU A 33 -1.82 8.90 -9.96
CA GLU A 33 -1.27 8.47 -11.25
C GLU A 33 -2.23 7.57 -12.04
N VAL A 34 -3.02 6.76 -11.35
CA VAL A 34 -3.96 5.82 -11.99
C VAL A 34 -5.39 6.38 -12.10
N GLY A 35 -5.57 7.68 -11.80
CA GLY A 35 -6.86 8.35 -11.96
C GLY A 35 -7.92 7.92 -10.95
N LEU A 36 -7.52 7.34 -9.81
CA LEU A 36 -8.43 6.90 -8.74
C LEU A 36 -8.65 7.95 -7.65
N ARG A 37 -8.05 9.14 -7.79
CA ARG A 37 -8.23 10.22 -6.81
C ARG A 37 -9.71 10.55 -6.67
N THR A 38 -10.19 10.72 -5.43
CA THR A 38 -11.61 10.96 -5.10
C THR A 38 -12.60 9.87 -5.54
N GLN A 39 -12.12 8.71 -6.02
CA GLN A 39 -12.99 7.55 -6.24
C GLN A 39 -13.30 6.86 -4.90
N SER A 40 -14.30 5.98 -4.89
CA SER A 40 -14.69 5.27 -3.67
C SER A 40 -13.66 4.24 -3.24
N ASP A 41 -13.71 3.84 -1.97
CA ASP A 41 -12.85 2.79 -1.42
C ASP A 41 -13.03 1.45 -2.16
N GLU A 42 -14.25 1.15 -2.63
CA GLU A 42 -14.52 -0.02 -3.47
C GLU A 42 -13.76 0.04 -4.80
N ALA A 43 -13.69 1.21 -5.44
CA ALA A 43 -12.92 1.38 -6.68
C ALA A 43 -11.41 1.20 -6.44
N GLN A 44 -10.90 1.69 -5.31
CA GLN A 44 -9.51 1.45 -4.90
C GLN A 44 -9.26 -0.04 -4.63
N LEU A 45 -10.17 -0.72 -3.92
CA LEU A 45 -10.09 -2.15 -3.64
C LEU A 45 -10.13 -2.99 -4.93
N ASP A 46 -11.05 -2.70 -5.84
CA ASP A 46 -11.16 -3.38 -7.13
C ASP A 46 -9.87 -3.23 -7.93
N PHE A 47 -9.28 -2.03 -7.95
CA PHE A 47 -8.02 -1.78 -8.62
C PHE A 47 -6.88 -2.62 -8.04
N ILE A 48 -6.69 -2.61 -6.71
CA ILE A 48 -5.60 -3.39 -6.11
C ILE A 48 -5.78 -4.89 -6.35
N CYS A 49 -7.03 -5.39 -6.36
CA CYS A 49 -7.37 -6.77 -6.66
C CYS A 49 -7.06 -7.13 -8.11
N GLN A 50 -7.53 -6.34 -9.07
CA GLN A 50 -7.27 -6.56 -10.50
C GLN A 50 -5.78 -6.49 -10.82
N GLN A 51 -5.08 -5.52 -10.23
CA GLN A 51 -3.66 -5.31 -10.46
C GLN A 51 -2.77 -6.16 -9.57
N GLN A 52 -3.31 -6.96 -8.66
CA GLN A 52 -2.55 -7.77 -7.70
C GLN A 52 -1.46 -6.94 -6.99
N ARG A 53 -1.88 -5.84 -6.36
CA ARG A 53 -1.04 -4.87 -5.62
C ARG A 53 -1.43 -4.84 -4.15
N VAL A 54 -0.46 -4.61 -3.28
CA VAL A 54 -0.67 -4.36 -1.85
C VAL A 54 -0.97 -2.87 -1.68
N LEU A 55 -2.08 -2.53 -1.03
CA LEU A 55 -2.39 -1.14 -0.69
C LEU A 55 -1.50 -0.69 0.48
N PHE A 56 -0.81 0.43 0.35
CA PHE A 56 -0.27 1.16 1.49
C PHE A 56 -1.12 2.39 1.78
N THR A 57 -1.62 2.48 3.01
CA THR A 57 -2.48 3.58 3.46
C THR A 57 -2.10 4.02 4.87
N GLN A 58 -2.40 5.27 5.18
CA GLN A 58 -2.33 5.83 6.54
C GLN A 58 -3.71 6.18 7.10
N ASP A 59 -4.76 5.81 6.38
CA ASP A 59 -6.16 5.95 6.77
C ASP A 59 -6.66 4.62 7.36
N ASP A 60 -7.31 4.66 8.52
CA ASP A 60 -7.80 3.48 9.22
C ASP A 60 -9.15 2.97 8.69
N ASP A 61 -9.87 3.76 7.87
CA ASP A 61 -11.13 3.31 7.25
C ASP A 61 -10.89 2.15 6.26
N PHE A 62 -9.75 2.14 5.56
CA PHE A 62 -9.34 0.99 4.75
C PHE A 62 -9.15 -0.31 5.54
N LEU A 63 -8.81 -0.23 6.83
CA LEU A 63 -8.71 -1.43 7.68
C LEU A 63 -10.08 -2.04 7.94
N ARG A 64 -11.10 -1.20 8.10
CA ARG A 64 -12.49 -1.67 8.27
C ARG A 64 -12.94 -2.37 6.99
N MET A 65 -12.70 -1.74 5.85
CA MET A 65 -13.05 -2.32 4.55
C MET A 65 -12.35 -3.66 4.29
N ALA A 66 -11.05 -3.78 4.61
CA ALA A 66 -10.30 -5.02 4.52
C ALA A 66 -10.82 -6.11 5.46
N SER A 67 -11.38 -5.74 6.61
CA SER A 67 -11.92 -6.72 7.55
C SER A 67 -13.22 -7.37 7.06
N LEU A 68 -13.92 -6.73 6.11
CA LEU A 68 -15.16 -7.24 5.51
C LEU A 68 -14.92 -8.30 4.43
N THR A 69 -13.71 -8.36 3.86
CA THR A 69 -13.38 -9.31 2.80
C THR A 69 -11.90 -9.66 2.81
N ASN A 70 -11.57 -10.95 2.74
CA ASN A 70 -10.18 -11.40 2.58
C ASN A 70 -9.74 -11.45 1.10
N ASN A 71 -10.60 -11.04 0.17
CA ASN A 71 -10.32 -11.10 -1.26
C ASN A 71 -9.55 -9.86 -1.74
N HIS A 72 -8.36 -9.62 -1.18
CA HIS A 72 -7.45 -8.57 -1.61
C HIS A 72 -5.98 -9.02 -1.48
N PRO A 73 -5.03 -8.46 -2.24
CA PRO A 73 -3.64 -8.92 -2.22
C PRO A 73 -2.86 -8.53 -0.95
N GLY A 74 -3.42 -7.61 -0.16
CA GLY A 74 -2.93 -7.23 1.16
C GLY A 74 -3.06 -5.74 1.41
N ILE A 75 -3.06 -5.34 2.68
CA ILE A 75 -3.00 -3.95 3.10
C ILE A 75 -1.83 -3.79 4.08
N ALA A 76 -0.94 -2.85 3.77
CA ALA A 76 0.08 -2.34 4.67
C ALA A 76 -0.43 -1.02 5.24
N TYR A 77 -0.55 -0.93 6.56
CA TYR A 77 -1.05 0.26 7.24
C TYR A 77 0.02 0.82 8.18
N CYS A 78 0.12 2.14 8.21
CA CYS A 78 0.91 2.86 9.19
C CYS A 78 0.12 4.07 9.65
N LYS A 79 -0.14 4.18 10.96
CA LYS A 79 -0.84 5.34 11.51
C LYS A 79 -0.12 6.65 11.12
N GLN A 80 -0.88 7.65 10.73
CA GLN A 80 -0.30 8.94 10.35
C GLN A 80 0.45 9.57 11.53
N GLY A 81 1.66 10.10 11.26
CA GLY A 81 2.48 10.80 12.24
C GLY A 81 3.25 9.92 13.24
N THR A 82 3.11 8.59 13.20
CA THR A 82 3.84 7.69 14.12
C THR A 82 5.23 7.29 13.62
N ARG A 83 5.49 7.44 12.33
CA ARG A 83 6.76 7.07 11.67
C ARG A 83 7.29 8.20 10.82
N SER A 84 8.62 8.31 10.78
CA SER A 84 9.30 9.12 9.77
C SER A 84 9.16 8.52 8.37
N ILE A 85 9.36 9.35 7.34
CA ILE A 85 9.36 8.89 5.94
C ILE A 85 10.37 7.75 5.71
N GLY A 86 11.57 7.85 6.30
CA GLY A 86 12.60 6.81 6.20
C GLY A 86 12.14 5.48 6.77
N GLN A 87 11.55 5.49 7.97
CA GLN A 87 11.02 4.28 8.61
C GLN A 87 9.89 3.63 7.81
N ILE A 88 9.03 4.43 7.16
CA ILE A 88 7.97 3.92 6.28
C ILE A 88 8.60 3.21 5.07
N ILE A 89 9.56 3.85 4.40
CA ILE A 89 10.24 3.28 3.24
C ILE A 89 10.96 1.97 3.62
N GLU A 90 11.70 1.96 4.72
CA GLU A 90 12.38 0.76 5.23
C GLU A 90 11.40 -0.39 5.50
N SER A 91 10.26 -0.09 6.14
CA SER A 91 9.23 -1.08 6.42
C SER A 91 8.63 -1.67 5.14
N LEU A 92 8.35 -0.85 4.13
CA LEU A 92 7.79 -1.30 2.85
C LEU A 92 8.79 -2.13 2.04
N VAL A 93 10.08 -1.78 2.08
CA VAL A 93 11.16 -2.58 1.48
C VAL A 93 11.22 -3.96 2.15
N LEU A 94 11.18 -4.01 3.49
CA LEU A 94 11.18 -5.28 4.24
C LEU A 94 9.97 -6.16 3.89
N ILE A 95 8.77 -5.58 3.80
CA ILE A 95 7.56 -6.31 3.38
C ILE A 95 7.78 -6.94 2.00
N LYS A 96 8.30 -6.15 1.04
CA LYS A 96 8.57 -6.61 -0.32
C LYS A 96 9.60 -7.74 -0.36
N ASP A 97 10.67 -7.64 0.42
CA ASP A 97 11.74 -8.65 0.44
C ASP A 97 11.31 -9.94 1.15
N ALA A 98 10.47 -9.84 2.19
CA ALA A 98 9.90 -11.01 2.88
C ALA A 98 8.86 -11.77 2.03
N GLY A 99 8.32 -11.15 0.96
CA GLY A 99 7.30 -11.74 0.11
C GLY A 99 5.98 -12.02 0.82
N ARG A 100 5.74 -11.38 1.97
CA ARG A 100 4.52 -11.55 2.78
C ARG A 100 4.07 -10.20 3.32
N VAL A 101 2.80 -9.88 3.11
CA VAL A 101 2.12 -8.87 3.91
C VAL A 101 1.76 -9.53 5.23
N LEU A 102 2.34 -9.07 6.33
CA LEU A 102 1.94 -9.51 7.66
C LEU A 102 0.52 -8.99 7.89
N SER A 103 -0.48 -9.84 7.63
CA SER A 103 -1.92 -9.48 7.61
C SER A 103 -2.46 -8.92 8.92
N LYS A 104 -1.64 -8.89 9.97
CA LYS A 104 -1.85 -8.11 11.19
C LYS A 104 -0.49 -7.64 11.69
N SER A 105 -0.02 -6.52 11.16
CA SER A 105 1.15 -5.84 11.69
C SER A 105 0.73 -4.42 11.99
N PHE A 106 0.23 -4.24 13.22
CA PHE A 106 0.08 -2.93 13.85
C PHE A 106 1.50 -2.37 14.02
N TRP A 107 1.83 -1.33 13.27
CA TRP A 107 3.12 -0.62 13.35
C TRP A 107 2.94 0.90 13.28
#